data_AF-A0A5K1FXB6-F1
#
_entry.id   AF-A0A5K1FXB6-F1
#
_cell.length_a   1.000
_cell.length_b   1.000
_cell.length_c   1.000
_cell.angle_alpha   90.00
_cell.angle_beta   90.00
_cell.angle_gamma   90.00
#
_symmetry.space_group_name_H-M   'P 1'
#
loop_
_entity.id
_entity.type
_entity.pdbx_description
1 polymer ?
#
loop_
_entity_poly.entity_id
_entity_poly.type
_entity_poly.pdbx_seq_one_letter_code
_entity_poly.pdbx_strand_id
1 'polypeptide(L)' 'INEIRQLVAPVSGRLAIYCTDAQILRYLRARNWNIKKAVKMLKESLKWRHSYKPEEICW' A
#
# COMPACT_ATOMS: atom_id res chain seq x y z
N ILE A 1 5.47 -0.35 11.77
CA ILE A 1 5.26 -1.11 10.51
C ILE A 1 4.32 -2.30 10.71
N ASN A 2 4.54 -3.15 11.73
CA ASN A 2 3.65 -4.28 12.05
C ASN A 2 2.18 -3.88 12.23
N GLU A 3 1.90 -2.75 12.89
CA GLU A 3 0.54 -2.22 13.04
C GLU A 3 -0.14 -1.92 11.70
N ILE A 4 0.58 -1.28 10.77
CA ILE A 4 0.07 -1.00 9.41
C ILE A 4 -0.20 -2.30 8.66
N ARG A 5 0.67 -3.31 8.79
CA ARG A 5 0.44 -4.63 8.19
C ARG A 5 -0.85 -5.26 8.70
N GLN A 6 -1.10 -5.22 10.00
CA GLN A 6 -2.34 -5.75 10.57
C GLN A 6 -3.58 -4.99 10.10
N LEU A 7 -3.51 -3.65 9.96
CA LEU A 7 -4.63 -2.83 9.50
C LEU A 7 -4.95 -2.95 8.01
N VAL A 8 -4.01 -3.48 7.22
CA VAL A 8 -4.11 -3.62 5.76
C VAL A 8 -4.36 -5.06 5.33
N ALA A 9 -4.03 -6.05 6.17
CA ALA A 9 -4.22 -7.48 5.89
C ALA A 9 -5.70 -7.92 5.90
N PRO A 10 -6.06 -8.98 5.13
CA PRO A 10 -5.20 -9.79 4.28
C PRO A 10 -5.07 -9.21 2.86
N VAL A 11 -3.85 -8.88 2.45
CA VAL A 11 -3.53 -8.57 1.05
C VAL A 11 -2.94 -9.82 0.43
N SER A 12 -3.66 -10.43 -0.50
CA SER A 12 -3.26 -11.66 -1.19
C SER A 12 -2.83 -11.38 -2.63
N GLY A 13 -2.07 -12.32 -3.21
CA GLY A 13 -1.65 -12.28 -4.60
C GLY A 13 -0.65 -11.16 -4.92
N ARG A 14 -0.72 -10.64 -6.15
CA ARG A 14 0.24 -9.66 -6.69
C ARG A 14 0.27 -8.34 -5.91
N LEU A 15 -0.78 -8.00 -5.17
CA LEU A 15 -0.83 -6.78 -4.36
C LEU A 15 0.08 -6.83 -3.12
N ALA A 16 0.45 -8.03 -2.65
CA ALA A 16 1.31 -8.20 -1.47
C ALA A 16 2.71 -7.57 -1.67
N ILE A 17 3.19 -7.45 -2.91
CA ILE A 17 4.47 -6.82 -3.24
C ILE A 17 4.51 -5.34 -2.82
N TYR A 18 3.34 -4.69 -2.75
CA TYR A 18 3.21 -3.29 -2.35
C TYR A 18 3.07 -3.11 -0.82
N CYS A 19 3.06 -4.20 -0.05
CA CYS A 19 2.98 -4.20 1.41
C CYS A 19 4.29 -4.63 2.10
N THR A 20 5.43 -4.51 1.40
CA THR A 20 6.77 -4.70 1.98
C THR A 20 7.13 -3.56 2.93
N ASP A 21 8.10 -3.79 3.83
CA ASP A 21 8.51 -2.79 4.83
C ASP A 21 9.00 -1.49 4.19
N ALA A 22 9.76 -1.60 3.10
CA ALA A 22 10.21 -0.44 2.33
C ALA A 22 9.05 0.39 1.75
N GLN A 23 7.99 -0.27 1.25
CA GLN A 23 6.82 0.43 0.74
C GLN A 23 6.05 1.12 1.86
N ILE A 24 5.79 0.41 2.97
CA ILE A 24 5.10 0.98 4.13
C ILE A 24 5.86 2.19 4.68
N LEU A 25 7.20 2.13 4.73
CA LEU A 25 8.05 3.26 5.13
C LEU A 25 7.89 4.47 4.21
N ARG A 26 7.73 4.28 2.89
CA ARG A 26 7.47 5.40 1.96
C ARG A 26 6.16 6.11 2.30
N TYR A 27 5.08 5.36 2.58
CA TYR A 27 3.79 5.95 2.96
C TYR A 27 3.84 6.66 4.32
N LEU A 28 4.57 6.10 5.29
CA LEU A 28 4.81 6.74 6.59
C LEU A 28 5.56 8.05 6.44
N ARG A 29 6.69 8.06 5.72
CA ARG A 29 7.47 9.27 5.46
C ARG A 29 6.63 10.35 4.78
N ALA A 30 5.84 9.99 3.77
CA ALA A 30 4.98 10.92 3.03
C ALA A 30 3.80 11.48 3.85
N ARG A 31 3.51 10.92 5.03
CA ARG A 31 2.43 11.37 5.92
C ARG A 31 2.94 11.80 7.29
N ASN A 32 4.22 12.18 7.38
CA ASN A 32 4.87 12.61 8.62
C ASN A 32 4.68 11.58 9.75
N TRP A 33 4.89 10.30 9.43
CA TRP A 33 4.74 9.15 10.32
C TRP A 33 3.33 8.96 10.91
N ASN A 34 2.32 9.65 10.38
CA ASN A 34 0.94 9.47 10.81
C ASN A 34 0.37 8.15 10.27
N ILE A 35 0.17 7.20 11.18
CA ILE A 35 -0.28 5.84 10.87
C ILE A 35 -1.64 5.84 10.17
N LYS A 36 -2.64 6.55 10.69
CA LYS A 36 -4.01 6.57 10.13
C LYS A 36 -4.02 7.10 8.69
N LYS A 37 -3.30 8.19 8.43
CA LYS A 37 -3.18 8.78 7.08
C LYS A 37 -2.40 7.88 6.13
N ALA A 38 -1.32 7.25 6.60
CA ALA A 38 -0.53 6.33 5.80
C ALA A 38 -1.34 5.09 5.41
N VAL A 39 -2.09 4.50 6.34
CA VAL A 39 -2.97 3.34 6.09
C VAL A 39 -4.06 3.71 5.07
N LYS A 40 -4.74 4.85 5.24
CA LYS A 40 -5.76 5.31 4.30
C LYS A 40 -5.20 5.41 2.88
N MET A 41 -4.05 6.07 2.73
CA MET A 41 -3.40 6.26 1.44
C MET A 41 -2.92 4.95 0.81
N LEU A 42 -2.39 4.03 1.62
CA LEU A 42 -1.96 2.70 1.17
C LEU A 42 -3.16 1.89 0.66
N LYS A 43 -4.30 1.91 1.37
CA LYS A 43 -5.53 1.23 0.92
C LYS A 43 -6.07 1.79 -0.40
N GLU A 44 -6.11 3.12 -0.53
CA GLU A 44 -6.52 3.79 -1.78
C GLU A 44 -5.57 3.42 -2.94
N SER A 45 -4.27 3.39 -2.67
CA SER A 45 -3.24 3.00 -3.65
C SER A 45 -3.38 1.55 -4.12
N LEU A 46 -3.73 0.63 -3.21
CA LEU A 46 -3.98 -0.77 -3.54
C LEU A 46 -5.26 -0.92 -4.36
N LYS A 47 -6.34 -0.22 -3.98
CA LYS A 47 -7.60 -0.20 -4.73
C LYS A 47 -7.37 0.29 -6.17
N TRP A 48 -6.63 1.38 -6.34
CA TRP A 48 -6.32 1.92 -7.67
C TRP A 48 -5.54 0.92 -8.52
N ARG A 49 -4.50 0.28 -7.97
CA ARG A 49 -3.73 -0.75 -8.70
C ARG A 49 -4.56 -1.97 -9.07
N HIS A 50 -5.45 -2.39 -8.18
CA HIS A 50 -6.36 -3.49 -8.47
C HIS A 50 -7.33 -3.15 -9.62
N SER A 51 -7.85 -1.92 -9.65
CA SER A 51 -8.80 -1.48 -10.67
C SER A 51 -8.16 -1.17 -12.02
N TYR A 52 -7.02 -0.49 -12.04
CA TYR A 52 -6.41 0.04 -13.26
C TYR A 52 -5.23 -0.78 -13.77
N LYS A 53 -4.73 -1.74 -12.98
CA LYS A 53 -3.67 -2.69 -13.34
C LYS A 53 -2.54 -2.03 -14.15
N PRO A 54 -1.83 -1.07 -13.56
CA PRO A 54 -0.78 -0.32 -14.27
C PRO A 54 0.30 -1.22 -14.90
N GLU A 55 0.49 -2.42 -14.37
CA GLU A 55 1.38 -3.44 -14.91
C GLU A 55 0.96 -4.04 -16.27
N GLU A 56 -0.30 -3.88 -16.69
CA GLU A 56 -0.81 -4.34 -17.98
C GLU A 56 -0.70 -3.25 -19.06
N ILE A 57 -0.21 -2.06 -18.72
CA ILE A 57 -0.03 -0.96 -19.69
C ILE A 57 1.21 -1.22 -20.54
N CYS A 58 1.00 -1.51 -21.82
CA CYS A 58 2.04 -1.63 -22.85
C CYS A 58 1.92 -0.44 -23.80
N TRP A 59 3.00 0.33 -23.96
CA TRP A 59 3.10 1.47 -24.87
C TRP A 59 3.58 1.06 -26.25
#